data_AF-A0A8H6B5K9-F1
#
_entry.id   AF-A0A8H6B5K9-F1
#
_cell.length_a   1.000
_cell.length_b   1.000
_cell.length_c   1.000
_cell.angle_alpha   90.00
_cell.angle_beta   90.00
_cell.angle_gamma   90.00
#
_symmetry.space_group_name_H-M   'P 1'
#
loop_
_entity.id
_entity.type
_entity.pdbx_description
1 polymer ?
#
loop_
_entity_poly.entity_id
_entity_poly.type
_entity_poly.pdbx_seq_one_letter_code
_entity_poly.pdbx_strand_id
1 'polypeptide(L)'
;MHRLELQYDNNGKLTINFDYKNSTAVCYLSQYASNVRKIHFKIKFPSPNRNDSDLARVTGEIEDIVTVINNEFTNVSQFEVSFFLHRLDVNQLSSALAFRRLRLRGCELTYFVEGKWTDTVDMDSDWLEDLEPIYGRPNYSNYFPCDSDEEEICMASDSE
;
A
#
# COMPACT_ATOMS: atom_id res chain seq x y z
N MET A 1 -23.64 -7.52 4.63
CA MET A 1 -23.65 -6.12 4.17
C MET A 1 -22.28 -5.85 3.57
N HIS A 2 -22.11 -5.93 2.24
CA HIS A 2 -20.85 -5.54 1.61
C HIS A 2 -20.68 -4.04 1.81
N ARG A 3 -19.65 -3.63 2.54
CA ARG A 3 -19.26 -2.22 2.58
C ARG A 3 -18.75 -1.86 1.18
N LEU A 4 -19.20 -0.73 0.66
CA LEU A 4 -18.62 -0.17 -0.56
C LEU A 4 -17.17 0.19 -0.27
N GLU A 5 -16.27 -0.41 -1.03
CA GLU A 5 -14.83 -0.17 -0.97
C GLU A 5 -14.49 1.25 -1.40
N LEU A 6 -15.18 1.78 -2.42
CA LEU A 6 -15.06 3.18 -2.84
C LEU A 6 -16.25 4.00 -2.35
N GLN A 7 -15.98 5.13 -1.70
CA GLN A 7 -16.99 6.07 -1.22
C GLN A 7 -16.58 7.48 -1.57
N TYR A 8 -17.35 8.12 -2.46
CA TYR A 8 -17.11 9.50 -2.86
C TYR A 8 -18.12 10.42 -2.15
N ASP A 9 -17.65 11.56 -1.65
CA ASP A 9 -18.50 12.61 -1.11
C ASP A 9 -18.59 13.83 -2.04
N ASN A 10 -19.64 14.64 -1.84
CA ASN A 10 -19.88 15.83 -2.66
C ASN A 10 -18.83 16.95 -2.45
N ASN A 11 -17.88 16.77 -1.53
CA ASN A 11 -16.79 17.72 -1.26
C ASN A 11 -15.50 17.35 -2.03
N GLY A 12 -15.55 16.36 -2.92
CA GLY A 12 -14.40 15.93 -3.69
C GLY A 12 -13.47 15.00 -2.92
N LYS A 13 -13.92 14.38 -1.82
CA LYS A 13 -13.17 13.36 -1.09
C LYS A 13 -13.59 11.97 -1.54
N LEU A 14 -12.61 11.18 -1.99
CA LEU A 14 -12.75 9.75 -2.21
C LEU A 14 -12.15 9.00 -1.02
N THR A 15 -12.92 8.10 -0.42
CA THR A 15 -12.42 7.16 0.59
C THR A 15 -12.34 5.78 -0.04
N ILE A 16 -11.14 5.18 0.00
CA ILE A 16 -10.86 3.82 -0.43
C ILE A 16 -10.76 2.96 0.83
N ASN A 17 -11.84 2.27 1.20
CA ASN A 17 -11.88 1.29 2.28
C ASN A 17 -11.44 -0.08 1.74
N PHE A 18 -10.15 -0.20 1.49
CA PHE A 18 -9.53 -1.37 0.86
C PHE A 18 -9.90 -2.67 1.59
N ASP A 19 -10.45 -3.63 0.84
CA ASP A 19 -10.74 -4.97 1.33
C ASP A 19 -9.47 -5.83 1.26
N TYR A 20 -8.86 -6.09 2.42
CA TYR A 20 -7.66 -6.92 2.52
C TYR A 20 -7.79 -8.27 1.81
N LYS A 21 -8.98 -8.89 1.79
CA LYS A 21 -9.14 -10.26 1.26
C LYS A 21 -9.33 -10.29 -0.26
N ASN A 22 -10.02 -9.31 -0.82
CA ASN A 22 -10.39 -9.30 -2.22
C ASN A 22 -10.77 -7.88 -2.64
N SER A 23 -9.76 -7.03 -2.83
CA SER A 23 -9.96 -5.66 -3.28
C SER A 23 -10.36 -5.64 -4.75
N THR A 24 -11.38 -4.85 -5.06
CA THR A 24 -11.78 -4.52 -6.44
C THR A 24 -11.66 -3.02 -6.71
N ALA A 25 -11.07 -2.27 -5.78
CA ALA A 25 -10.96 -0.81 -5.83
C ALA A 25 -10.40 -0.35 -7.19
N VAL A 26 -9.30 -0.95 -7.63
CA VAL A 26 -8.59 -0.57 -8.86
C VAL A 26 -9.50 -0.57 -10.10
N CYS A 27 -10.44 -1.51 -10.20
CA CYS A 27 -11.34 -1.64 -11.36
C CYS A 27 -12.30 -0.46 -11.53
N TYR A 28 -12.53 0.31 -10.46
CA TYR A 28 -13.55 1.35 -10.43
C TYR A 28 -12.99 2.74 -10.11
N LEU A 29 -11.69 2.86 -9.77
CA LEU A 29 -11.07 4.13 -9.37
C LEU A 29 -11.17 5.20 -10.47
N SER A 30 -10.92 4.84 -11.72
CA SER A 30 -10.94 5.75 -12.87
C SER A 30 -12.23 6.55 -13.01
N GLN A 31 -13.36 6.01 -12.54
CA GLN A 31 -14.66 6.68 -12.59
C GLN A 31 -14.71 7.98 -11.76
N TYR A 32 -13.80 8.13 -10.80
CA TYR A 32 -13.75 9.26 -9.87
C TYR A 32 -12.65 10.28 -10.23
N ALA A 33 -11.74 9.95 -11.16
CA ALA A 33 -10.48 10.67 -11.40
C ALA A 33 -10.65 12.17 -11.64
N SER A 34 -11.69 12.58 -12.35
CA SER A 34 -11.93 13.99 -12.72
C SER A 34 -12.43 14.88 -11.58
N ASN A 35 -13.12 14.31 -10.60
CA ASN A 35 -13.86 15.06 -9.58
C ASN A 35 -13.17 15.07 -8.21
N VAL A 36 -12.20 14.18 -8.02
CA VAL A 36 -11.54 14.00 -6.72
C VAL A 36 -10.43 15.01 -6.51
N ARG A 37 -10.44 15.62 -5.32
CA ARG A 37 -9.41 16.55 -4.83
C ARG A 37 -8.64 16.01 -3.64
N LYS A 38 -9.26 15.08 -2.90
CA LYS A 38 -8.71 14.47 -1.70
C LYS A 38 -8.95 12.96 -1.73
N ILE A 39 -7.94 12.18 -1.41
CA ILE A 39 -8.10 10.73 -1.27
C ILE A 39 -7.73 10.32 0.15
N HIS A 40 -8.55 9.47 0.75
CA HIS A 40 -8.27 8.80 2.00
C HIS A 40 -8.25 7.30 1.77
N PHE A 41 -7.06 6.71 1.74
CA PHE A 41 -6.88 5.27 1.67
C PHE A 41 -6.93 4.67 3.08
N LYS A 42 -7.69 3.60 3.25
CA LYS A 42 -7.87 2.92 4.53
C LYS A 42 -7.80 1.43 4.33
N ILE A 43 -6.99 0.75 5.14
CA ILE A 43 -6.93 -0.71 5.17
C ILE A 43 -6.94 -1.19 6.61
N LYS A 44 -7.69 -2.26 6.87
CA LYS A 44 -7.67 -2.96 8.15
C LYS A 44 -7.00 -4.31 7.96
N PHE A 45 -5.84 -4.47 8.57
CA PHE A 45 -5.10 -5.72 8.55
C PHE A 45 -5.70 -6.74 9.52
N PRO A 46 -5.69 -8.04 9.16
CA PRO A 46 -5.96 -9.11 10.11
C PRO A 46 -4.83 -9.22 11.14
N SER A 47 -5.06 -10.01 12.19
CA SER A 47 -3.99 -10.44 13.09
C SER A 47 -2.88 -11.10 12.26
N PRO A 48 -1.61 -10.67 12.38
CA PRO A 48 -0.58 -11.16 11.49
C PRO A 48 -0.27 -12.62 11.80
N ASN A 49 -0.11 -13.41 10.74
CA ASN A 49 0.16 -14.83 10.82
C ASN A 49 1.55 -15.15 10.25
N ARG A 50 2.14 -16.30 10.60
CA ARG A 50 3.51 -16.64 10.18
C ARG A 50 3.68 -16.82 8.67
N ASN A 51 2.56 -17.00 7.95
CA ASN A 51 2.49 -17.27 6.53
C ASN A 51 1.68 -16.16 5.84
N ASP A 52 1.93 -14.88 6.15
CA ASP A 52 1.25 -13.71 5.56
C ASP A 52 1.55 -13.59 4.03
N SER A 53 1.19 -14.63 3.27
CA SER A 53 1.34 -14.75 1.82
C SER A 53 0.51 -13.72 1.09
N ASP A 54 -0.60 -13.30 1.70
CA ASP A 54 -1.47 -12.25 1.18
C ASP A 54 -0.81 -10.87 1.19
N LEU A 55 0.24 -10.65 1.99
CA LEU A 55 0.89 -9.34 2.07
C LEU A 55 1.55 -8.94 0.74
N ALA A 56 2.13 -9.91 0.01
CA ALA A 56 2.68 -9.67 -1.32
C ALA A 56 1.59 -9.17 -2.28
N ARG A 57 0.48 -9.91 -2.33
CA ARG A 57 -0.70 -9.57 -3.14
C ARG A 57 -1.25 -8.20 -2.76
N VAL A 58 -1.47 -7.94 -1.47
CA VAL A 58 -1.99 -6.66 -0.98
C VAL A 58 -1.07 -5.50 -1.34
N THR A 59 0.25 -5.69 -1.25
CA THR A 59 1.21 -4.66 -1.66
C THR A 59 1.11 -4.39 -3.16
N GLY A 60 1.04 -5.43 -4.00
CA GLY A 60 0.82 -5.28 -5.44
C GLY A 60 -0.50 -4.57 -5.78
N GLU A 61 -1.60 -4.95 -5.13
CA GLU A 61 -2.90 -4.28 -5.32
C GLU A 61 -2.87 -2.80 -4.88
N ILE A 62 -2.09 -2.45 -3.85
CA ILE A 62 -1.85 -1.04 -3.47
C ILE A 62 -1.03 -0.32 -4.54
N GLU A 63 0.00 -0.96 -5.11
CA GLU A 63 0.80 -0.39 -6.20
C GLU A 63 -0.03 -0.13 -7.46
N ASP A 64 -0.97 -1.03 -7.79
CA ASP A 64 -1.91 -0.85 -8.90
C ASP A 64 -2.80 0.38 -8.66
N ILE A 65 -3.31 0.56 -7.43
CA ILE A 65 -4.07 1.73 -7.03
C ILE A 65 -3.23 3.02 -7.17
N VAL A 66 -1.99 3.01 -6.69
CA VAL A 66 -1.04 4.13 -6.80
C VAL A 66 -0.79 4.48 -8.27
N THR A 67 -0.66 3.47 -9.12
CA THR A 67 -0.47 3.64 -10.57
C THR A 67 -1.67 4.33 -11.22
N VAL A 68 -2.89 3.88 -10.93
CA VAL A 68 -4.11 4.54 -11.43
C VAL A 68 -4.19 5.99 -10.95
N ILE A 69 -3.91 6.24 -9.67
CA ILE A 69 -3.92 7.61 -9.12
C ILE A 69 -2.93 8.50 -9.85
N ASN A 70 -1.69 8.06 -10.00
CA ASN A 70 -0.64 8.84 -10.68
C ASN A 70 -0.96 9.17 -12.14
N ASN A 71 -1.64 8.26 -12.84
CA ASN A 71 -1.91 8.40 -14.26
C ASN A 71 -3.16 9.22 -14.54
N GLU A 72 -4.19 9.11 -13.70
CA GLU A 72 -5.53 9.62 -14.03
C GLU A 72 -5.98 10.79 -13.13
N PHE A 73 -5.53 10.83 -11.87
CA PHE A 73 -6.05 11.78 -10.89
C PHE A 73 -5.22 13.08 -10.86
N THR A 74 -5.51 13.98 -11.81
CA THR A 74 -4.73 15.22 -12.01
C THR A 74 -5.03 16.34 -11.01
N ASN A 75 -6.15 16.27 -10.28
CA ASN A 75 -6.62 17.33 -9.38
C ASN A 75 -6.43 17.02 -7.89
N VAL A 76 -5.78 15.89 -7.56
CA VAL A 76 -5.58 15.50 -6.16
C VAL A 76 -4.53 16.41 -5.52
N SER A 77 -4.93 17.04 -4.42
CA SER A 77 -4.11 17.96 -3.64
C SER A 77 -3.73 17.40 -2.27
N GLN A 78 -4.40 16.34 -1.83
CA GLN A 78 -4.22 15.74 -0.52
C GLN A 78 -4.45 14.23 -0.62
N PHE A 79 -3.50 13.46 -0.09
CA PHE A 79 -3.57 12.01 -0.02
C PHE A 79 -3.22 11.55 1.39
N GLU A 80 -4.15 10.89 2.07
CA GLU A 80 -3.98 10.39 3.43
C GLU A 80 -4.11 8.86 3.45
N VAL A 81 -3.26 8.20 4.23
CA VAL A 81 -3.28 6.76 4.41
C VAL A 81 -3.57 6.42 5.87
N SER A 82 -4.48 5.48 6.11
CA SER A 82 -4.75 4.97 7.45
C SER A 82 -4.68 3.46 7.52
N PHE A 83 -3.72 2.97 8.31
CA PHE A 83 -3.53 1.54 8.55
C PHE A 83 -4.10 1.17 9.92
N PHE A 84 -5.02 0.21 9.96
CA PHE A 84 -5.57 -0.32 11.20
C PHE A 84 -5.01 -1.72 11.43
N LEU A 85 -4.12 -1.84 12.41
CA LEU A 85 -3.36 -3.03 12.73
C LEU A 85 -3.93 -3.66 14.00
N HIS A 86 -3.86 -5.00 14.08
CA HIS A 86 -4.12 -5.69 15.34
C HIS A 86 -2.91 -5.48 16.27
N ARG A 87 -1.74 -6.02 15.90
CA ARG A 87 -0.46 -5.74 16.58
C ARG A 87 0.45 -4.96 15.64
N LEU A 88 1.44 -4.28 16.19
CA LEU A 88 2.47 -3.65 15.36
C LEU A 88 3.30 -4.74 14.67
N ASP A 89 3.19 -4.79 13.34
CA ASP A 89 3.95 -5.69 12.47
C ASP A 89 4.56 -4.86 11.36
N VAL A 90 5.89 -4.75 11.39
CA VAL A 90 6.65 -3.90 10.46
C VAL A 90 6.45 -4.38 9.01
N ASN A 91 6.14 -5.66 8.79
CA ASN A 91 5.79 -6.19 7.46
C ASN A 91 4.51 -5.55 6.91
N GLN A 92 3.48 -5.47 7.74
CA GLN A 92 2.21 -4.91 7.30
C GLN A 92 2.36 -3.41 7.04
N LEU A 93 3.10 -2.71 7.91
CA LEU A 93 3.44 -1.31 7.70
C LEU A 93 4.28 -1.08 6.44
N SER A 94 5.22 -1.96 6.13
CA SER A 94 6.09 -1.78 4.97
C SER A 94 5.28 -1.71 3.68
N SER A 95 4.11 -2.36 3.54
CA SER A 95 3.25 -2.19 2.36
C SER A 95 2.87 -0.73 2.04
N ALA A 96 2.96 0.19 3.03
CA ALA A 96 2.76 1.61 2.81
C ALA A 96 3.85 2.27 1.94
N LEU A 97 5.05 1.70 1.78
CA LEU A 97 6.07 2.34 0.91
C LEU A 97 5.63 2.39 -0.55
N ALA A 98 4.67 1.57 -0.99
CA ALA A 98 4.04 1.70 -2.30
C ALA A 98 3.53 3.14 -2.54
N PHE A 99 3.03 3.82 -1.51
CA PHE A 99 2.56 5.20 -1.59
C PHE A 99 3.68 6.23 -1.78
N ARG A 100 4.96 5.91 -1.51
CA ARG A 100 6.09 6.79 -1.88
C ARG A 100 6.20 7.00 -3.39
N ARG A 101 5.63 6.09 -4.19
CA ARG A 101 5.59 6.23 -5.65
C ARG A 101 4.54 7.22 -6.12
N LEU A 102 3.68 7.75 -5.24
CA LEU A 102 2.75 8.81 -5.59
C LEU A 102 3.53 10.06 -6.01
N ARG A 103 3.14 10.68 -7.12
CA ARG A 103 3.68 11.97 -7.57
C ARG A 103 3.07 13.16 -6.82
N LEU A 104 2.59 12.90 -5.61
CA LEU A 104 1.91 13.83 -4.72
C LEU A 104 2.82 14.07 -3.51
N ARG A 105 3.05 15.34 -3.16
CA ARG A 105 3.85 15.68 -1.97
C ARG A 105 2.98 15.69 -0.72
N GLY A 106 3.59 15.40 0.42
CA GLY A 106 2.93 15.48 1.73
C GLY A 106 1.90 14.38 1.95
N CYS A 107 2.20 13.18 1.46
CA CYS A 107 1.42 11.99 1.78
C CYS A 107 1.72 11.58 3.22
N GLU A 108 0.70 11.47 4.06
CA GLU A 108 0.87 11.06 5.46
C GLU A 108 0.31 9.65 5.70
N LEU A 109 1.08 8.83 6.42
CA LEU A 109 0.61 7.57 6.96
C LEU A 109 0.25 7.76 8.43
N THR A 110 -1.01 7.54 8.77
CA THR A 110 -1.43 7.35 10.15
C THR A 110 -1.66 5.87 10.41
N TYR A 111 -1.12 5.33 11.49
CA TYR A 111 -1.39 3.94 11.85
C TYR A 111 -1.93 3.81 13.27
N PHE A 112 -2.85 2.86 13.40
CA PHE A 112 -3.57 2.53 14.63
C PHE A 112 -3.27 1.09 15.01
N VAL A 113 -2.93 0.83 16.27
CA VAL A 113 -2.69 -0.52 16.81
C VAL A 113 -3.72 -0.83 17.89
N GLU A 114 -4.38 -1.97 17.80
CA GLU A 114 -5.50 -2.35 18.68
C GLU A 114 -6.57 -1.25 18.81
N GLY A 115 -6.83 -0.52 17.72
CA GLY A 115 -7.81 0.57 17.66
C GLY A 115 -7.39 1.88 18.32
N LYS A 116 -6.15 1.98 18.82
CA LYS A 116 -5.58 3.22 19.36
C LYS A 116 -4.69 3.89 18.33
N TRP A 117 -4.75 5.22 18.24
CA TRP A 117 -3.79 5.99 17.45
C TRP A 117 -2.40 5.77 18.02
N THR A 118 -1.45 5.42 17.16
CA THR A 118 -0.06 5.20 17.55
C THR A 118 0.81 6.34 17.07
N ASP A 119 0.76 6.66 15.77
CA ASP A 119 1.57 7.73 15.18
C ASP A 119 1.04 8.18 13.82
N THR A 120 1.56 9.32 13.35
CA THR A 120 1.38 9.86 12.00
C THR A 120 2.74 10.30 11.45
N VAL A 121 3.12 9.74 10.30
CA VAL A 121 4.45 9.94 9.69
C VAL A 121 4.32 10.44 8.26
N ASP A 122 5.28 11.27 7.85
CA ASP A 122 5.44 11.68 6.45
C ASP A 122 5.97 10.49 5.64
N MET A 123 5.26 10.10 4.59
CA MET A 123 5.61 8.95 3.76
C MET A 123 7.01 9.09 3.13
N ASP A 124 7.45 10.32 2.86
CA ASP A 124 8.73 10.63 2.22
C ASP A 124 9.92 10.61 3.20
N SER A 125 9.67 10.46 4.51
CA SER A 125 10.70 10.38 5.56
C SER A 125 11.19 8.94 5.80
N ASP A 126 12.26 8.76 6.57
CA ASP A 126 12.85 7.47 6.92
C ASP A 126 12.11 6.72 8.06
N TRP A 127 10.81 7.03 8.25
CA TRP A 127 9.98 6.53 9.35
C TRP A 127 10.00 5.01 9.56
N LEU A 128 10.16 4.22 8.50
CA LEU A 128 10.22 2.76 8.61
C LEU A 128 11.55 2.30 9.21
N GLU A 129 12.66 2.96 8.85
CA GLU A 129 14.00 2.67 9.37
C GLU A 129 14.06 2.99 10.87
N ASP A 130 13.35 4.01 11.33
CA ASP A 130 13.24 4.35 12.75
C ASP A 130 12.47 3.28 13.56
N LEU A 131 11.57 2.52 12.92
CA LEU A 131 10.80 1.45 13.55
C LEU A 131 11.55 0.12 13.61
N GLU A 132 12.48 -0.16 12.68
CA GLU A 132 13.19 -1.44 12.60
C GLU A 132 13.98 -1.80 13.87
N PRO A 133 14.74 -0.88 14.52
CA PRO A 133 15.47 -1.18 15.74
C PRO A 133 14.57 -1.55 16.93
N ILE A 134 13.32 -1.06 16.92
CA ILE A 134 12.39 -1.20 18.04
C ILE A 134 11.55 -2.47 17.87
N TYR A 135 11.11 -2.76 16.65
CA TYR A 135 10.09 -3.78 16.37
C TYR A 135 10.57 -4.89 15.44
N GLY A 136 11.83 -4.86 15.05
CA GLY A 136 12.44 -5.80 14.13
C GLY A 136 12.30 -5.36 12.67
N ARG A 137 13.05 -6.04 11.78
CA ARG A 137 13.02 -5.74 10.35
C ARG A 137 11.82 -6.40 9.67
N PRO A 138 11.21 -5.75 8.68
CA PRO A 138 10.27 -6.42 7.82
C PRO A 138 10.99 -7.44 6.93
N ASN A 139 10.32 -8.56 6.71
CA ASN A 139 10.63 -9.55 5.70
C ASN A 139 10.22 -9.04 4.31
N TYR A 140 11.20 -8.48 3.61
CA TYR A 140 11.08 -7.97 2.25
C TYR A 140 11.02 -9.09 1.18
N SER A 141 10.87 -10.38 1.53
CA SER A 141 10.79 -11.46 0.53
C SER A 141 9.64 -11.29 -0.47
N ASN A 142 8.69 -10.42 -0.16
CA ASN A 142 7.51 -10.11 -0.97
C ASN A 142 7.57 -8.72 -1.62
N TYR A 143 8.66 -7.97 -1.42
CA TYR A 143 8.80 -6.55 -1.78
C TYR A 143 9.27 -6.33 -3.22
N PHE A 144 9.78 -7.38 -3.84
CA PHE A 144 10.10 -7.43 -5.24
C PHE A 144 9.47 -8.71 -5.79
N PRO A 145 8.42 -8.66 -6.62
CA PRO A 145 8.38 -9.66 -7.67
C PRO A 145 9.70 -9.49 -8.41
N CYS A 146 10.58 -10.48 -8.31
CA CYS A 146 11.66 -10.59 -9.26
C CYS A 146 11.02 -10.73 -10.64
N ASP A 147 10.78 -9.62 -11.32
CA ASP A 147 10.85 -9.55 -12.77
C ASP A 147 12.33 -9.72 -13.13
N SER A 148 12.86 -10.90 -12.79
CA SER A 148 14.17 -11.34 -13.21
C SER A 148 13.95 -12.00 -14.55
N ASP A 149 13.84 -11.17 -15.58
CA ASP A 149 14.04 -11.55 -16.98
C ASP A 149 15.53 -11.88 -17.24
N GLU A 150 16.22 -12.47 -16.26
CA GLU A 150 17.59 -12.94 -16.42
C GLU A 150 17.52 -14.31 -17.06
N GLU A 151 17.61 -14.28 -18.39
CA GLU A 151 17.93 -15.37 -19.28
C GLU A 151 18.73 -16.48 -18.59
N GLU A 152 18.12 -17.66 -18.55
CA GLU A 152 18.73 -18.94 -18.24
C GLU A 152 19.85 -19.23 -19.27
N ILE A 153 21.07 -18.74 -19.01
CA ILE A 153 22.24 -19.12 -19.80
C ILE A 153 22.69 -20.50 -19.32
N CYS A 154 22.19 -21.53 -20.00
CA CYS A 154 22.71 -22.89 -19.94
C CYS A 154 24.20 -22.90 -20.30
N MET A 155 25.06 -23.05 -19.30
CA MET A 155 26.46 -23.39 -19.52
C MET A 155 26.52 -24.81 -20.10
N ALA A 156 26.66 -24.90 -21.43
CA ALA A 156 27.10 -26.13 -22.08
C ALA A 156 28.58 -26.34 -21.74
N SER A 157 28.86 -27.33 -20.90
CA SER A 157 30.22 -27.82 -20.65
C SER A 157 30.73 -28.55 -21.90
N ASP A 158 31.47 -27.85 -22.76
CA ASP A 158 32.39 -28.51 -23.68
C ASP A 158 33.65 -28.89 -22.88
N SER A 159 33.81 -30.20 -22.63
CA SER A 159 35.08 -30.77 -22.20
C SER A 159 35.88 -31.17 -23.45
N GLU A 160 37.16 -30.80 -23.45
CA GLU A 160 38.18 -31.05 -24.48
C GLU A 160 38.29 -32.51 -24.95
#